data_AF-A0A662BFD4-F1
#
_entry.id   AF-A0A662BFD4-F1
#
_cell.length_a   1.000
_cell.length_b   1.000
_cell.length_c   1.000
_cell.angle_alpha   90.00
_cell.angle_beta   90.00
_cell.angle_gamma   90.00
#
_symmetry.space_group_name_H-M   'P 1'
#
loop_
_entity.id
_entity.type
_entity.pdbx_description
1 polymer ?
#
loop_
_entity_poly.entity_id
_entity_poly.type
_entity_poly.pdbx_seq_one_letter_code
_entity_poly.pdbx_strand_id
1 'polypeptide(L)' 'ANAKTKLENGFDLTDYDERCLKFAKDYSFKLLAVDVNINIDEMLNTGWDLFKKYFKPEEVGIKQELVDKYWSKD' A
#
# COMPACT_ATOMS: atom_id res chain seq x y z
N ALA A 1 0.00 13.01 2.94
CA ALA A 1 -0.11 14.32 2.29
C ALA A 1 1.21 14.83 1.69
N ASN A 2 2.39 14.36 2.12
CA ASN A 2 3.66 15.00 1.75
C ASN A 2 4.23 14.63 0.37
N ALA A 3 4.15 13.36 -0.07
CA ALA A 3 4.80 12.91 -1.32
C ALA A 3 4.23 13.57 -2.59
N LYS A 4 2.90 13.64 -2.73
CA LYS A 4 2.24 14.24 -3.90
C LYS A 4 2.53 15.74 -4.00
N THR A 5 2.45 16.46 -2.89
CA THR A 5 2.74 17.90 -2.84
C THR A 5 4.22 18.20 -3.07
N LYS A 6 5.14 17.35 -2.60
CA LYS A 6 6.57 17.46 -2.95
C LYS A 6 6.79 17.36 -4.46
N LEU A 7 6.16 16.37 -5.10
CA LEU A 7 6.22 16.19 -6.55
C LEU A 7 5.65 17.40 -7.31
N GLU A 8 4.47 17.89 -6.91
CA GLU A 8 3.82 19.04 -7.55
C GLU A 8 4.65 20.33 -7.44
N ASN A 9 5.42 20.47 -6.36
CA ASN A 9 6.30 21.61 -6.12
C ASN A 9 7.73 21.42 -6.66
N GLY A 10 8.03 20.30 -7.33
CA GLY A 10 9.34 20.03 -7.93
C GLY A 10 10.45 19.69 -6.94
N PHE A 11 10.11 19.28 -5.72
CA PHE A 11 11.11 18.74 -4.78
C PHE A 11 11.47 17.30 -5.14
N ASP A 12 12.74 16.94 -4.94
CA ASP A 12 13.19 15.56 -5.08
C ASP A 12 12.41 14.62 -4.15
N LEU A 13 12.02 13.48 -4.70
CA LEU A 13 11.33 12.44 -3.96
C LEU A 13 12.33 11.50 -3.31
N THR A 14 12.05 11.12 -2.07
CA THR A 14 12.75 10.00 -1.44
C THR A 14 12.22 8.68 -1.99
N ASP A 15 12.98 7.58 -1.81
CA ASP A 15 12.51 6.23 -2.13
C ASP A 15 11.14 5.93 -1.48
N TYR A 16 10.98 6.33 -0.22
CA TYR A 16 9.73 6.16 0.51
C TYR A 16 8.58 6.96 -0.12
N ASP A 17 8.82 8.21 -0.53
CA ASP A 17 7.82 9.03 -1.23
C ASP A 17 7.39 8.37 -2.55
N GLU A 18 8.33 7.83 -3.32
CA GLU A 18 8.01 7.11 -4.55
C GLU A 18 7.19 5.83 -4.30
N ARG A 19 7.58 5.03 -3.30
CA ARG A 19 6.83 3.82 -2.91
C ARG A 19 5.40 4.16 -2.47
N CYS A 20 5.22 5.26 -1.73
CA CYS A 20 3.91 5.74 -1.32
C CYS A 20 3.03 6.13 -2.52
N LEU A 21 3.58 6.82 -3.52
CA LEU A 21 2.85 7.20 -4.73
C LEU A 21 2.47 5.97 -5.57
N LYS A 22 3.38 5.01 -5.72
CA LYS A 22 3.12 3.75 -6.42
C LYS A 22 2.05 2.91 -5.69
N PHE A 23 2.12 2.82 -4.35
CA PHE A 23 1.09 2.19 -3.53
C PHE A 23 -0.27 2.85 -3.71
N ALA A 24 -0.35 4.18 -3.62
CA ALA A 24 -1.61 4.90 -3.77
C ALA A 24 -2.27 4.66 -5.13
N LYS A 25 -1.46 4.60 -6.20
CA LYS A 25 -1.91 4.28 -7.56
C LYS A 25 -2.47 2.86 -7.62
N ASP A 26 -1.70 1.85 -7.22
CA ASP A 26 -2.13 0.46 -7.27
C ASP A 26 -3.33 0.17 -6.36
N TYR A 27 -3.37 0.75 -5.16
CA TYR A 27 -4.51 0.65 -4.24
C TYR A 27 -5.80 1.17 -4.89
N SER A 28 -5.72 2.32 -5.55
CA SER A 28 -6.88 2.90 -6.25
C SER A 28 -7.39 1.98 -7.37
N PHE A 29 -6.50 1.38 -8.16
CA PHE A 29 -6.89 0.50 -9.26
C PHE A 29 -7.35 -0.89 -8.80
N LYS A 30 -6.76 -1.44 -7.73
CA LYS A 30 -7.02 -2.83 -7.32
C LYS A 30 -8.11 -2.98 -6.28
N LEU A 31 -8.46 -1.92 -5.56
CA LEU A 31 -9.45 -1.99 -4.47
C LEU A 31 -10.57 -0.97 -4.58
N LEU A 32 -10.35 0.19 -5.24
CA LEU A 32 -11.34 1.27 -5.26
C LEU A 32 -11.99 1.50 -6.63
N ALA A 33 -11.42 0.97 -7.71
CA ALA A 33 -11.96 1.18 -9.04
C ALA A 33 -13.35 0.52 -9.18
N VAL A 34 -14.26 1.19 -9.89
CA VAL A 34 -15.69 0.80 -9.97
C VAL A 34 -15.91 -0.58 -10.62
N ASP A 35 -14.96 -1.02 -11.41
CA ASP A 35 -14.92 -2.30 -12.11
C ASP A 35 -14.32 -3.44 -11.26
N VAL A 36 -13.81 -3.14 -10.07
CA VAL A 36 -13.33 -4.15 -9.12
C VAL A 36 -14.52 -4.80 -8.43
N ASN A 37 -14.74 -6.07 -8.72
CA ASN A 37 -15.78 -6.90 -8.12
C ASN A 37 -15.15 -8.18 -7.52
N ILE A 38 -14.59 -8.04 -6.31
CA ILE A 38 -13.93 -9.13 -5.56
C ILE A 38 -14.60 -9.29 -4.20
N ASN A 39 -14.54 -10.49 -3.62
CA ASN A 39 -15.11 -10.75 -2.30
C ASN A 39 -14.23 -10.17 -1.18
N ILE A 40 -14.77 -10.09 0.05
CA ILE A 40 -14.07 -9.45 1.17
C ILE A 40 -12.73 -10.13 1.52
N ASP A 41 -12.64 -11.45 1.41
CA ASP A 41 -11.39 -12.18 1.72
C ASP A 41 -10.32 -11.86 0.67
N GLU A 42 -10.71 -11.77 -0.60
CA GLU A 42 -9.83 -11.36 -1.70
C GLU A 42 -9.41 -9.89 -1.58
N MET A 43 -10.31 -8.99 -1.12
CA MET A 43 -9.95 -7.61 -0.79
C MET A 43 -8.87 -7.55 0.29
N LEU A 44 -9.03 -8.34 1.37
CA LEU A 44 -8.07 -8.40 2.46
C LEU A 44 -6.71 -8.94 2.00
N ASN A 45 -6.70 -10.03 1.22
CA ASN A 45 -5.47 -10.59 0.65
C ASN A 45 -4.77 -9.58 -0.27
N THR A 46 -5.53 -8.91 -1.14
CA THR A 46 -5.01 -7.88 -2.04
C THR A 46 -4.40 -6.71 -1.26
N GLY A 47 -5.04 -6.30 -0.15
CA GLY A 47 -4.49 -5.27 0.74
C GLY A 47 -3.14 -5.67 1.35
N TRP A 48 -3.02 -6.89 1.89
CA TRP A 48 -1.76 -7.40 2.42
C TRP A 48 -0.67 -7.54 1.34
N ASP A 49 -1.02 -7.97 0.13
CA ASP A 49 -0.07 -8.05 -0.99
C ASP A 49 0.42 -6.67 -1.43
N LEU A 50 -0.45 -5.66 -1.42
CA LEU A 50 -0.05 -4.27 -1.66
C LEU A 50 0.89 -3.75 -0.58
N PHE A 51 0.63 -4.06 0.70
CA PHE A 51 1.54 -3.67 1.78
C PHE A 51 2.91 -4.33 1.62
N LYS A 52 2.97 -5.66 1.40
CA LYS A 52 4.23 -6.40 1.19
C LYS A 52 5.01 -5.90 -0.03
N LYS A 53 4.32 -5.49 -1.10
CA LYS A 53 4.94 -4.99 -2.33
C LYS A 53 5.65 -3.64 -2.13
N TYR A 54 5.08 -2.77 -1.30
CA TYR A 54 5.51 -1.37 -1.23
C TYR A 54 6.15 -0.97 0.10
N PHE A 55 5.97 -1.75 1.15
CA PHE A 55 6.40 -1.40 2.50
C PHE A 55 7.03 -2.58 3.22
N LYS A 56 7.73 -2.27 4.31
CA LYS A 56 8.20 -3.21 5.33
C LYS A 56 7.17 -3.31 6.47
N PRO A 57 7.16 -4.40 7.24
CA PRO A 57 6.29 -4.57 8.40
C PRO A 57 6.25 -3.36 9.35
N GLU A 58 7.40 -2.79 9.63
CA GLU A 58 7.58 -1.65 10.54
C GLU A 58 7.07 -0.31 9.96
N GLU A 59 6.82 -0.24 8.66
CA GLU A 59 6.39 0.99 7.97
C GLU A 59 4.85 1.16 7.94
N VAL A 60 4.07 0.11 8.21
CA VAL A 60 2.60 0.14 8.01
C VAL A 60 1.78 0.51 9.26
N GLY A 61 2.38 0.55 10.44
CA GLY A 61 1.68 0.92 11.69
C GLY A 61 0.56 -0.04 12.11
N ILE A 62 0.56 -1.26 11.60
CA ILE A 62 -0.40 -2.31 11.95
C ILE A 62 0.09 -3.05 13.21
N LYS A 63 -0.84 -3.51 14.06
CA LYS A 63 -0.52 -4.29 15.26
C LYS A 63 0.35 -5.50 14.91
N GLN A 64 1.39 -5.74 15.72
CA GLN A 64 2.34 -6.83 15.51
C GLN A 64 1.65 -8.20 15.38
N GLU A 65 0.63 -8.49 16.21
CA GLU A 65 -0.13 -9.74 16.16
C GLU A 65 -0.79 -10.03 14.78
N LEU A 66 -1.14 -8.98 14.04
CA LEU A 66 -1.73 -9.11 12.70
C LEU A 66 -0.63 -9.21 11.63
N VAL A 67 0.44 -8.45 11.79
CA VAL A 67 1.63 -8.53 10.93
C VAL A 67 2.18 -9.96 10.98
N ASP A 68 2.42 -10.51 12.15
CA ASP A 68 2.93 -11.88 12.33
C ASP A 68 2.03 -12.92 11.66
N LYS A 69 0.71 -12.70 11.73
CA LYS A 69 -0.29 -13.64 11.19
C LYS A 69 -0.43 -13.58 9.67
N TYR A 70 -0.28 -12.41 9.06
CA TYR A 70 -0.67 -12.18 7.66
C TYR A 70 0.47 -11.71 6.75
N TRP A 71 1.61 -11.27 7.29
CA TRP A 71 2.76 -10.83 6.50
C TRP A 71 3.60 -12.00 5.97
N SER A 72 3.69 -13.10 6.72
CA SER A 72 4.59 -14.24 6.46
C SER A 72 3.96 -15.43 5.73
N LYS A 73 2.87 -15.24 4.96
CA LYS A 73 2.34 -16.32 4.12
C LYS A 73 3.05 -16.35 2.77
N ASP A 74 4.21 -17.00 2.77
CA ASP A 74 4.59 -17.99 1.75
C ASP A 74 4.44 -19.39 2.36
#